data_AF-A0AAW1MG98-F1
#
_entry.id   AF-A0AAW1MG98-F1
#
_cell.length_a   1.000
_cell.length_b   1.000
_cell.length_c   1.000
_cell.angle_alpha   90.00
_cell.angle_beta   90.00
_cell.angle_gamma   90.00
#
_symmetry.space_group_name_H-M   'P 1'
#
loop_
_entity.id
_entity.type
_entity.pdbx_description
1 polymer ?
#
loop_
_entity_poly.entity_id
_entity_poly.type
_entity_poly.pdbx_seq_one_letter_code
_entity_poly.pdbx_strand_id
1 'polypeptide(L)'
;MQAVLDFETRLANITTPSELRRDEESLYNLMTIKELQELAGFIDWRAFFENAIKVVNKKIFSKEQVVVYAPEYLSNLTLLIKEYNEL
;
A
#
# COMPACT_ATOMS: atom_id res chain seq x y z
N MET A 1 -7.93 19.09 -15.40
CA MET A 1 -6.91 19.40 -14.38
C MET A 1 -7.49 19.39 -12.97
N GLN A 2 -8.68 19.97 -12.73
CA GLN A 2 -9.34 19.98 -11.42
C GLN A 2 -9.48 18.57 -10.79
N ALA A 3 -9.95 17.58 -11.55
CA ALA A 3 -10.12 16.21 -11.04
C ALA A 3 -8.82 15.57 -10.51
N VAL A 4 -7.66 15.92 -11.08
CA VAL A 4 -6.35 15.43 -10.62
C VAL A 4 -5.98 16.11 -9.29
N LEU A 5 -6.19 17.42 -9.20
CA LEU A 5 -5.92 18.20 -7.99
C LEU A 5 -6.82 17.75 -6.82
N ASP A 6 -8.10 17.46 -7.09
CA ASP A 6 -9.03 16.94 -6.09
C ASP A 6 -8.58 15.56 -5.57
N PHE A 7 -8.14 14.68 -6.48
CA PHE A 7 -7.57 13.38 -6.10
C PHE A 7 -6.30 13.53 -5.25
N GLU A 8 -5.35 14.35 -5.68
CA GLU A 8 -4.11 14.62 -4.93
C GLU A 8 -4.39 15.20 -3.53
N THR A 9 -5.39 16.07 -3.41
CA THR A 9 -5.81 16.64 -2.12
C THR A 9 -6.34 15.55 -1.18
N ARG A 10 -7.19 14.64 -1.69
CA ARG A 10 -7.70 13.50 -0.90
C ARG A 10 -6.59 12.52 -0.56
N LEU A 11 -5.67 12.28 -1.49
CA LEU A 11 -4.48 11.44 -1.27
C LEU A 11 -3.61 12.02 -0.16
N ALA A 12 -3.35 13.33 -0.16
CA ALA A 12 -2.58 14.00 0.90
C ALA A 12 -3.24 13.86 2.27
N ASN A 13 -4.58 13.97 2.36
CA ASN A 13 -5.32 13.87 3.61
C ASN A 13 -5.22 12.50 4.29
N ILE A 14 -5.01 11.42 3.53
CA ILE A 14 -4.84 10.07 4.09
C ILE A 14 -3.37 9.75 4.44
N THR A 15 -2.42 10.61 4.09
CA THR A 15 -1.00 10.39 4.43
C THR A 15 -0.72 10.62 5.91
N THR A 16 0.09 9.75 6.51
CA THR A 16 0.53 9.91 7.90
C THR A 16 1.45 11.14 8.03
N PRO A 17 1.16 12.09 8.93
CA PRO A 17 2.03 13.24 9.20
C PRO A 17 3.46 12.83 9.53
N SER A 18 4.44 13.65 9.14
CA SER A 18 5.87 13.38 9.39
C SER A 18 6.22 13.27 10.88
N GLU A 19 5.45 13.91 11.75
CA GLU A 19 5.63 13.86 13.20
C GLU A 19 5.35 12.47 13.78
N LEU A 20 4.37 11.75 13.22
CA LEU A 20 4.01 10.39 13.61
C LEU A 20 4.92 9.32 13.01
N ARG A 21 5.81 9.69 12.07
CA ARG A 21 6.81 8.78 11.47
C ARG A 21 8.15 8.76 12.22
N ARG A 22 8.22 9.38 13.41
CA ARG A 22 9.47 9.51 14.18
C ARG A 22 9.79 8.26 15.01
N ASP A 23 8.80 7.44 15.30
CA ASP A 23 8.98 6.18 16.03
C ASP A 23 9.18 5.04 15.03
N GLU A 24 10.44 4.69 14.76
CA GLU A 24 10.82 3.67 13.79
C GLU A 24 10.32 2.26 14.17
N GLU A 25 10.16 1.95 15.45
CA GLU A 25 9.60 0.68 15.90
C GLU A 25 8.10 0.60 15.57
N SER A 26 7.36 1.70 15.75
CA SER A 26 5.94 1.78 15.39
C SER A 26 5.66 1.61 13.88
N LEU A 27 6.65 1.91 13.04
CA LEU A 27 6.56 1.74 11.59
C LEU A 27 6.83 0.30 11.14
N TYR A 28 7.38 -0.57 12.00
CA TYR A 28 7.70 -1.94 11.62
C TYR A 28 6.47 -2.86 11.73
N ASN A 29 5.66 -2.91 10.68
CA ASN A 29 4.53 -3.84 10.59
C ASN A 29 4.88 -5.02 9.68
N LEU A 30 5.38 -6.10 10.27
CA LEU A 30 5.69 -7.33 9.55
C LEU A 30 4.40 -8.12 9.30
N MET A 31 4.09 -8.38 8.03
CA MET A 31 2.94 -9.18 7.63
C MET A 31 3.26 -9.99 6.38
N THR A 32 2.43 -10.99 6.09
CA THR A 32 2.52 -11.77 4.87
C THR A 32 1.95 -11.01 3.68
N ILE A 33 2.37 -11.35 2.46
CA ILE A 33 1.75 -10.81 1.23
C ILE A 33 0.25 -11.10 1.19
N LYS A 34 -0.20 -12.23 1.76
CA LYS A 34 -1.62 -12.54 1.90
C LYS A 34 -2.34 -11.52 2.78
N GLU A 35 -1.81 -11.22 3.96
CA GLU A 35 -2.39 -10.22 4.87
C GLU A 35 -2.37 -8.82 4.24
N LEU A 36 -1.30 -8.46 3.52
CA LEU A 36 -1.24 -7.22 2.75
C LEU A 36 -2.32 -7.17 1.65
N GLN A 37 -2.58 -8.29 0.97
CA GLN A 37 -3.62 -8.39 -0.05
C GLN A 37 -5.03 -8.19 0.54
N GLU A 38 -5.27 -8.70 1.75
CA GLU A 38 -6.54 -8.52 2.47
C GLU A 38 -6.70 -7.08 2.97
N LEU A 39 -5.61 -6.46 3.45
CA LEU A 39 -5.59 -5.09 3.96
C LEU A 39 -5.65 -4.03 2.87
N ALA A 40 -5.02 -4.28 1.72
CA ALA A 40 -4.83 -3.29 0.66
C ALA A 40 -5.09 -3.84 -0.75
N GLY A 41 -6.25 -4.44 -1.00
CA GLY A 41 -6.52 -5.18 -2.24
C GLY A 41 -6.68 -4.37 -3.54
N PHE A 42 -6.21 -3.12 -3.62
CA PHE A 42 -6.36 -2.27 -4.81
C PHE A 42 -5.46 -2.67 -6.00
N ILE A 43 -4.43 -3.47 -5.74
CA ILE A 43 -3.61 -4.13 -6.76
C ILE A 43 -3.34 -5.59 -6.35
N ASP A 44 -2.84 -6.40 -7.29
CA ASP A 44 -2.26 -7.70 -7.00
C ASP A 44 -0.82 -7.52 -6.48
N TRP A 45 -0.65 -7.57 -5.16
CA TRP A 45 0.66 -7.38 -4.53
C TRP A 45 1.65 -8.49 -4.87
N ARG A 46 1.18 -9.72 -5.07
CA ARG A 46 2.04 -10.84 -5.44
C ARG A 46 2.63 -10.60 -6.82
N ALA A 47 1.78 -10.24 -7.78
CA ALA A 47 2.21 -9.90 -9.13
C ALA A 47 3.09 -8.65 -9.14
N PHE A 48 2.79 -7.65 -8.31
CA PHE A 48 3.62 -6.45 -8.17
C PHE A 48 5.05 -6.80 -7.73
N PHE A 49 5.21 -7.56 -6.64
CA PHE A 49 6.54 -7.96 -6.16
C PHE A 49 7.25 -8.88 -7.16
N GLU A 50 6.54 -9.86 -7.75
CA GLU A 50 7.11 -10.78 -8.75
C GLU A 50 7.66 -10.02 -9.96
N ASN A 51 6.97 -8.98 -10.42
CA ASN A 51 7.46 -8.09 -11.47
C ASN A 51 8.62 -7.22 -11.01
N ALA A 52 8.56 -6.66 -9.80
CA ALA A 52 9.60 -5.78 -9.26
C ALA A 52 10.94 -6.50 -9.08
N ILE A 53 10.93 -7.78 -8.71
CA ILE A 53 12.14 -8.57 -8.48
C ILE A 53 12.47 -9.54 -9.62
N LYS A 54 11.88 -9.34 -10.80
CA LYS A 54 12.06 -10.22 -11.97
C LYS A 54 13.52 -10.46 -12.35
N VAL A 55 14.39 -9.47 -12.13
CA VAL A 55 15.84 -9.54 -12.41
C VAL A 55 16.54 -10.64 -11.61
N VAL A 56 16.06 -10.95 -10.40
CA VAL A 56 16.65 -11.99 -9.55
C VAL A 56 15.99 -13.36 -9.74
N ASN A 57 15.03 -13.49 -10.67
CA ASN A 57 14.34 -14.72 -11.06
C ASN A 57 13.82 -15.56 -9.87
N LYS A 58 13.34 -14.89 -8.83
CA LYS A 58 12.73 -15.52 -7.66
C LYS A 58 11.21 -15.53 -7.82
N LYS A 59 10.60 -16.67 -7.48
CA LYS A 59 9.14 -16.79 -7.36
C LYS A 59 8.70 -16.21 -6.04
N ILE A 60 7.62 -15.41 -6.08
CA ILE A 60 7.00 -14.81 -4.91
C ILE A 60 5.81 -15.67 -4.47
N PHE A 61 5.76 -16.03 -3.18
CA PHE A 61 4.63 -16.74 -2.58
C PHE A 61 3.83 -15.85 -1.62
N SER A 62 2.54 -16.12 -1.48
CA SER A 62 1.65 -15.35 -0.58
C SER A 62 2.04 -15.41 0.90
N LYS A 63 2.88 -16.37 1.30
CA LYS A 63 3.39 -16.53 2.67
C LYS A 63 4.66 -15.71 2.96
N GLU A 64 5.23 -15.05 1.94
CA GLU A 64 6.41 -14.23 2.14
C GLU A 64 6.10 -13.02 3.01
N GLN A 65 7.06 -12.66 3.85
CA GLN A 65 6.90 -11.56 4.77
C GLN A 65 7.41 -10.26 4.16
N VAL A 66 6.65 -9.20 4.38
CA VAL A 66 6.93 -7.84 3.96
C VAL A 66 6.74 -6.91 5.16
N VAL A 67 7.59 -5.89 5.26
CA VAL A 67 7.47 -4.86 6.29
C VAL A 67 6.72 -3.69 5.69
N VAL A 68 5.61 -3.31 6.29
CA VAL A 68 4.73 -2.24 5.82
C VAL A 68 4.79 -1.07 6.78
N TYR A 69 5.28 0.08 6.30
CA TYR A 69 5.46 1.25 7.17
C TYR A 69 4.18 2.03 7.46
N ALA A 70 3.19 1.93 6.59
CA ALA A 70 1.94 2.66 6.73
C ALA A 70 0.75 1.77 6.33
N PRO A 71 0.38 0.77 7.15
CA PRO A 71 -0.75 -0.11 6.85
C PRO A 71 -2.07 0.67 6.75
N GLU A 72 -2.31 1.61 7.66
CA GLU A 72 -3.53 2.43 7.64
C GLU A 72 -3.65 3.26 6.36
N TYR A 73 -2.54 3.84 5.88
CA TYR A 73 -2.52 4.56 4.61
C TYR A 73 -2.92 3.66 3.43
N LEU A 74 -2.38 2.43 3.35
CA LEU A 74 -2.72 1.52 2.26
C LEU A 74 -4.18 1.04 2.32
N SER A 75 -4.73 0.85 3.52
CA SER A 75 -6.16 0.57 3.72
C SER A 75 -7.03 1.73 3.23
N ASN A 76 -6.72 2.96 3.66
CA ASN A 76 -7.44 4.17 3.23
C ASN A 76 -7.31 4.43 1.73
N LEU A 77 -6.14 4.16 1.14
CA LEU A 77 -5.91 4.26 -0.29
C LEU A 77 -6.76 3.25 -1.07
N THR A 78 -6.99 2.05 -0.52
CA THR A 78 -7.87 1.05 -1.14
C THR A 78 -9.29 1.56 -1.27
N LEU A 79 -9.81 2.19 -0.22
CA LEU A 79 -11.13 2.82 -0.23
C LEU A 79 -11.18 3.96 -1.24
N LEU A 80 -10.17 4.84 -1.23
CA LEU A 80 -10.07 5.96 -2.16
C LEU A 80 -10.05 5.49 -3.63
N ILE A 81 -9.24 4.50 -3.97
CA ILE A 81 -9.17 3.96 -5.34
C ILE A 81 -10.49 3.31 -5.75
N LYS A 82 -11.14 2.57 -4.84
CA LYS A 82 -12.42 1.92 -5.12
C LYS A 82 -13.49 2.95 -5.47
N GLU A 83 -13.58 4.04 -4.71
CA GLU A 83 -14.53 5.13 -5.01
C GLU A 83 -14.31 5.74 -6.40
N TYR A 84 -13.06 5.90 -6.83
CA TYR A 84 -12.75 6.46 -8.16
C TYR A 84 -12.93 5.47 -9.31
N ASN A 85 -12.87 4.17 -9.06
CA ASN A 85 -13.11 3.13 -10.06
C ASN A 85 -14.60 2.76 -10.20
N GLU A 86 -15.42 3.04 -9.18
CA GLU A 86 -16.88 2.85 -9.20
C GLU A 86 -17.63 4.07 -9.77
N LEU A 87 -16.93 5.18 -10.04
CA LEU A 87 -17.40 6.36 -10.78
C LEU A 87 -17.19 6.20 -12.29
#